data_AF-A0A952HJU6-F1
#
_entry.id   AF-A0A952HJU6-F1
#
_cell.length_a   1.000
_cell.length_b   1.000
_cell.length_c   1.000
_cell.angle_alpha   90.00
_cell.angle_beta   90.00
_cell.angle_gamma   90.00
#
_symmetry.space_group_name_H-M   'P 1'
#
loop_
_entity.id
_entity.type
_entity.pdbx_description
1 polymer ?
#
loop_
_entity_poly.entity_id
_entity_poly.type
_entity_poly.pdbx_seq_one_letter_code
_entity_poly.pdbx_strand_id
1 'polypeptide(L)'
;MKVYLTNAFSLSMLTRDYAKLTVREMTLQEAKSFLKTYGFVSAIGHFSTAELLTSLLEMNVEMNRIQVKLEPSDVVIVFQLQTRLSEGQVLSREELEKLQYKFYKVEVNNT
;
A
#
# COMPACT_ATOMS: atom_id res chain seq x y z
N MET A 1 -5.83 -16.16 -1.15
CA MET A 1 -5.51 -14.90 -0.46
C MET A 1 -4.31 -14.27 -1.13
N LYS A 2 -4.48 -13.06 -1.66
CA LYS A 2 -3.40 -12.20 -2.14
C LYS A 2 -3.25 -11.02 -1.18
N VAL A 3 -2.03 -10.53 -1.07
CA VAL A 3 -1.72 -9.27 -0.39
C VAL A 3 -1.32 -8.26 -1.45
N TYR A 4 -2.00 -7.12 -1.50
CA TYR A 4 -1.63 -6.02 -2.39
C TYR A 4 -0.94 -4.91 -1.60
N LEU A 5 0.18 -4.41 -2.10
CA LEU A 5 0.81 -3.18 -1.59
C LEU A 5 0.41 -2.01 -2.50
N THR A 6 -0.36 -1.05 -1.97
CA THR A 6 -0.89 0.08 -2.74
C THR A 6 -0.49 1.42 -2.12
N ASN A 7 -0.50 2.48 -2.93
CA ASN A 7 -0.28 3.86 -2.44
C ASN A 7 -1.60 4.55 -2.00
N ALA A 8 -2.74 3.89 -2.20
CA ALA A 8 -4.06 4.35 -1.77
C ALA A 8 -5.05 3.17 -1.78
N PHE A 9 -6.12 3.27 -1.00
CA PHE A 9 -7.29 2.42 -1.17
C PHE A 9 -8.33 3.14 -2.05
N SER A 10 -8.99 2.41 -2.95
CA SER A 10 -10.05 2.96 -3.80
C SER A 10 -11.30 2.09 -3.71
N LEU A 11 -12.48 2.71 -3.65
CA LEU A 11 -13.75 1.97 -3.71
C LEU A 11 -13.90 1.15 -4.99
N SER A 12 -13.23 1.56 -6.08
CA SER A 12 -13.18 0.79 -7.32
C SER A 12 -12.51 -0.59 -7.19
N MET A 13 -11.79 -0.83 -6.09
CA MET A 13 -11.20 -2.14 -5.77
C MET A 13 -12.26 -3.16 -5.32
N LEU A 14 -13.42 -2.68 -4.86
CA LEU A 14 -14.52 -3.53 -4.44
C LEU A 14 -15.26 -4.09 -5.66
N THR A 15 -15.66 -5.35 -5.57
CA THR A 15 -16.34 -6.12 -6.62
C THR A 15 -17.82 -6.32 -6.35
N ARG A 16 -18.35 -5.71 -5.28
CA ARG A 16 -19.71 -5.90 -4.77
C ARG A 16 -20.32 -4.56 -4.36
N ASP A 17 -21.64 -4.48 -4.42
CA ASP A 17 -22.40 -3.26 -4.14
C ASP A 17 -22.48 -2.93 -2.64
N TYR A 18 -22.23 -3.93 -1.78
CA TYR A 18 -22.18 -3.77 -0.32
C TYR A 18 -20.96 -4.50 0.25
N ALA A 19 -20.18 -3.82 1.09
CA ALA A 19 -19.01 -4.39 1.76
C ALA A 19 -18.80 -3.76 3.13
N LYS A 20 -18.39 -4.57 4.12
CA LYS A 20 -17.90 -4.10 5.41
C LYS A 20 -16.38 -4.16 5.42
N LEU A 21 -15.72 -3.03 5.61
CA LEU A 21 -14.26 -2.95 5.68
C LEU A 21 -13.78 -2.93 7.13
N THR A 22 -12.69 -3.65 7.40
CA THR A 22 -11.87 -3.46 8.60
C THR A 22 -10.61 -2.73 8.18
N VAL A 23 -10.34 -1.58 8.80
CA VAL A 23 -9.14 -0.77 8.54
C VAL A 23 -8.37 -0.63 9.84
N ARG A 24 -7.09 -1.02 9.84
CA ARG A 24 -6.22 -0.91 11.01
C ARG A 24 -4.91 -0.22 10.62
N GLU A 25 -4.52 0.79 11.38
CA GLU A 25 -3.18 1.39 11.24
C GLU A 25 -2.11 0.37 11.63
N MET A 26 -1.01 0.36 10.88
CA MET A 26 0.15 -0.48 11.11
C MET A 26 1.40 0.39 11.27
N THR A 27 2.31 -0.07 12.12
CA THR A 27 3.68 0.48 12.14
C THR A 27 4.44 0.00 10.91
N LEU A 28 5.53 0.68 10.55
CA LEU A 28 6.45 0.23 9.48
C LEU A 28 6.92 -1.22 9.71
N GLN A 29 7.25 -1.56 10.97
CA GLN A 29 7.73 -2.91 11.30
C GLN A 29 6.65 -3.98 11.17
N GLU A 30 5.41 -3.67 11.55
CA GLU A 30 4.28 -4.58 11.32
C GLU A 30 4.05 -4.79 9.82
N ALA A 31 4.06 -3.72 9.02
CA ALA A 31 3.85 -3.80 7.58
C ALA A 31 4.96 -4.61 6.89
N LYS A 32 6.22 -4.32 7.22
CA LYS A 32 7.40 -5.05 6.72
C LYS A 32 7.33 -6.54 7.08
N SER A 33 7.01 -6.86 8.34
CA SER A 33 6.90 -8.25 8.79
C SER A 33 5.76 -8.99 8.08
N PHE A 34 4.61 -8.34 7.91
CA PHE A 34 3.46 -8.91 7.22
C PHE A 34 3.78 -9.19 5.74
N LEU A 35 4.29 -8.19 5.01
CA LEU A 35 4.63 -8.29 3.60
C LEU A 35 5.72 -9.35 3.35
N LYS A 36 6.72 -9.45 4.22
CA LYS A 36 7.76 -10.49 4.14
C LYS A 36 7.20 -11.89 4.39
N THR A 37 6.25 -12.03 5.29
CA THR A 37 5.66 -13.34 5.67
C THR A 37 4.74 -13.87 4.58
N TYR A 38 3.87 -13.04 4.03
CA TYR A 38 2.82 -13.47 3.10
C TYR A 38 3.17 -13.26 1.62
N GLY A 39 4.27 -12.57 1.34
CA GLY A 39 4.52 -12.02 0.01
C GLY A 39 3.49 -10.94 -0.34
N PHE A 40 3.68 -10.28 -1.48
CA PHE A 40 2.73 -9.28 -1.97
C PHE A 40 2.82 -9.08 -3.47
N VAL A 41 1.73 -8.54 -4.04
CA VAL A 41 1.69 -7.97 -5.39
C VAL A 41 1.82 -6.46 -5.23
N SER A 42 2.86 -5.87 -5.80
CA SER A 42 2.96 -4.42 -5.87
C SER A 42 1.88 -3.88 -6.80
N ALA A 43 1.15 -2.87 -6.34
CA ALA A 43 0.18 -2.09 -7.10
C ALA A 43 0.45 -0.59 -6.90
N ILE A 44 1.74 -0.23 -6.84
CA ILE A 44 2.22 1.14 -6.69
C ILE A 44 2.20 1.85 -8.05
N GLY A 45 1.45 2.95 -8.13
CA GLY A 45 1.25 3.69 -9.39
C GLY A 45 2.37 4.69 -9.77
N HIS A 46 3.30 5.00 -8.87
CA HIS A 46 4.35 6.01 -9.08
C HIS A 46 5.75 5.47 -8.74
N PHE A 47 6.72 5.74 -9.61
CA PHE A 47 8.11 5.30 -9.45
C PHE A 47 8.75 5.80 -8.15
N SER A 48 8.60 7.09 -7.82
CA SER A 48 9.19 7.66 -6.60
C SER A 48 8.64 7.03 -5.32
N THR A 49 7.37 6.62 -5.30
CA THR A 49 6.77 5.88 -4.18
C THR A 49 7.32 4.45 -4.10
N ALA A 50 7.56 3.80 -5.23
CA ALA A 50 8.12 2.45 -5.30
C ALA A 50 9.58 2.41 -4.78
N GLU A 51 10.41 3.37 -5.19
CA GLU A 51 11.79 3.53 -4.71
C GLU A 51 11.84 3.82 -3.20
N LEU A 52 10.96 4.70 -2.72
CA LEU A 52 10.82 5.00 -1.30
C LEU A 52 10.45 3.75 -0.50
N LEU A 53 9.42 3.03 -0.94
CA LEU A 53 8.96 1.81 -0.27
C LEU A 53 10.02 0.72 -0.32
N THR A 54 10.80 0.62 -1.40
CA THR A 54 11.93 -0.30 -1.50
C THR A 54 12.96 -0.03 -0.42
N SER A 55 13.27 1.25 -0.19
CA SER A 55 14.20 1.68 0.86
C SER A 55 13.64 1.46 2.28
N LEU A 56 12.37 1.81 2.52
CA LEU A 56 11.73 1.70 3.85
C LEU A 56 11.48 0.25 4.27
N LEU A 57 11.02 -0.58 3.33
CA LEU A 57 10.67 -1.97 3.60
C LEU A 57 11.89 -2.89 3.47
N GLU A 58 12.99 -2.43 2.87
CA GLU A 58 14.16 -3.25 2.50
C GLU A 58 13.76 -4.49 1.68
N MET A 59 12.86 -4.28 0.72
CA MET A 59 12.27 -5.30 -0.16
C MET A 59 12.14 -4.72 -1.56
N ASN A 60 12.27 -5.51 -2.61
CA ASN A 60 12.02 -5.02 -3.98
C ASN A 60 10.53 -4.66 -4.14
N VAL A 61 10.21 -3.37 -4.29
CA VAL A 61 8.85 -2.88 -4.57
C VAL A 61 8.84 -2.29 -5.96
N GLU A 62 8.29 -3.02 -6.91
CA GLU A 62 8.21 -2.59 -8.30
C GLU A 62 7.11 -1.54 -8.49
N MET A 63 7.35 -0.54 -9.36
CA MET A 63 6.25 0.27 -9.87
C MET A 63 5.38 -0.60 -10.79
N ASN A 64 4.12 -0.78 -10.41
CA ASN A 64 3.19 -1.63 -11.15
C ASN A 64 1.79 -1.03 -11.12
N ARG A 65 1.42 -0.34 -12.20
CA ARG A 65 0.13 0.36 -12.32
C ARG A 65 -0.94 -0.59 -12.82
N ILE A 66 -1.47 -1.40 -11.91
CA ILE A 66 -2.58 -2.34 -12.19
C ILE A 66 -3.87 -1.90 -11.49
N GLN A 67 -5.00 -2.31 -12.07
CA GLN A 67 -6.29 -2.18 -11.39
C GLN A 67 -6.44 -3.36 -10.41
N VAL A 68 -6.49 -3.05 -9.11
CA VAL A 68 -6.74 -4.06 -8.08
C VAL A 68 -8.24 -4.33 -8.00
N LYS A 69 -8.63 -5.60 -7.99
CA LYS A 69 -9.99 -6.07 -7.68
C LYS A 69 -9.86 -7.10 -6.57
N LEU A 70 -10.56 -6.87 -5.47
CA LEU A 70 -10.42 -7.69 -4.26
C LEU A 70 -11.34 -8.89 -4.33
N GLU A 71 -10.75 -10.07 -4.14
CA GLU A 71 -11.48 -11.31 -3.88
C GLU A 71 -11.70 -11.48 -2.36
N PRO A 72 -12.65 -12.34 -1.94
CA PRO A 72 -12.79 -12.70 -0.54
C PRO A 72 -11.45 -13.15 0.06
N SER A 73 -11.17 -12.68 1.28
CA SER A 73 -9.91 -12.93 2.01
C SER A 73 -8.66 -12.26 1.44
N ASP A 74 -8.74 -11.43 0.39
CA ASP A 74 -7.62 -10.59 0.00
C ASP A 74 -7.36 -9.47 1.03
N VAL A 75 -6.09 -9.09 1.15
CA VAL A 75 -5.62 -8.06 2.08
C VAL A 75 -4.96 -6.94 1.28
N VAL A 76 -5.21 -5.69 1.66
CA VAL A 76 -4.48 -4.54 1.12
C VAL A 76 -3.64 -3.91 2.22
N ILE A 77 -2.34 -3.77 1.97
CA ILE A 77 -1.43 -2.93 2.73
C ILE A 77 -1.33 -1.60 1.98
N VAL A 78 -1.91 -0.56 2.56
CA VAL A 78 -1.93 0.79 2.00
C VAL A 78 -0.79 1.58 2.62
N PHE A 79 0.11 2.09 1.78
CA PHE A 79 1.04 3.15 2.14
C PHE A 79 0.41 4.50 1.82
N GLN A 80 0.09 5.27 2.85
CA GLN A 80 -0.55 6.58 2.70
C GLN A 80 0.40 7.69 3.12
N LEU A 81 0.83 8.49 2.15
CA LEU A 81 1.47 9.78 2.41
C LEU A 81 0.43 10.76 2.96
N GLN A 82 0.78 11.45 4.04
CA GLN A 82 -0.07 12.49 4.63
C GLN A 82 0.03 13.82 3.86
N THR A 83 1.04 13.94 3.01
CA THR A 83 1.20 15.06 2.08
C THR A 83 1.08 14.54 0.65
N ARG A 84 0.46 15.36 -0.22
CA ARG A 84 0.40 15.05 -1.64
C ARG A 84 1.74 15.41 -2.28
N LEU A 85 2.41 14.44 -2.87
CA LEU A 85 3.56 14.72 -3.72
C LEU A 85 3.10 15.32 -5.05
N SER A 86 3.88 16.26 -5.55
CA SER A 86 3.71 16.74 -6.92
C SER A 86 3.94 15.57 -7.88
N GLU A 87 3.17 15.48 -8.96
CA GLU A 87 3.43 14.45 -9.97
C GLU A 87 4.84 14.61 -10.54
N GLY A 88 5.60 13.52 -10.59
CA GLY A 88 6.99 13.53 -11.06
C GLY A 88 8.02 14.03 -10.04
N GLN A 89 7.62 14.36 -8.81
CA GLN A 89 8.57 14.78 -7.77
C GLN A 89 9.46 13.60 -7.36
N VAL A 90 10.75 13.75 -7.65
CA VAL A 90 11.82 12.90 -7.09
C VAL A 90 12.23 13.52 -5.76
N LEU A 91 12.14 12.75 -4.68
CA LEU A 91 12.49 13.20 -3.35
C LEU A 91 13.94 12.83 -3.03
N SER A 92 14.68 13.79 -2.50
CA SER A 92 15.97 13.55 -1.86
C SER A 92 15.80 12.74 -0.56
N ARG A 93 16.88 12.11 -0.08
CA ARG A 93 16.86 11.35 1.18
C ARG A 93 16.37 12.17 2.38
N GLU A 94 16.79 13.44 2.44
CA GLU A 94 16.39 14.37 3.50
C GLU A 94 14.88 14.69 3.47
N GLU A 95 14.30 14.78 2.26
CA GLU A 95 12.86 14.94 2.10
C GLU A 95 12.11 13.66 2.50
N LEU A 96 12.66 12.48 2.18
CA LEU A 96 12.10 11.19 2.60
C LEU A 96 12.03 11.05 4.12
N GLU A 97 13.05 11.51 4.85
CA GLU A 97 13.07 11.49 6.32
C GLU A 97 12.00 12.39 6.96
N LYS A 98 11.60 13.45 6.26
CA LYS A 98 10.57 14.39 6.72
C LYS A 98 9.16 14.00 6.30
N LEU A 99 9.00 12.98 5.45
CA LEU A 99 7.70 12.52 5.01
C LEU A 99 6.93 11.92 6.18
N GLN A 100 5.75 12.48 6.42
CA GLN A 100 4.76 11.83 7.27
C GLN A 100 3.97 10.83 6.42
N TYR A 101 4.08 9.56 6.78
CA TYR A 101 3.35 8.48 6.14
C TYR A 101 2.75 7.55 7.17
N LYS A 102 1.75 6.79 6.75
CA LYS A 102 1.11 5.74 7.54
C LYS A 102 0.94 4.48 6.71
N PHE A 103 0.98 3.34 7.38
CA PHE A 103 0.56 2.08 6.79
C PHE A 103 -0.82 1.70 7.34
N TYR A 104 -1.67 1.13 6.49
CA TYR A 104 -2.94 0.57 6.90
C TYR A 104 -3.12 -0.83 6.34
N LYS A 105 -3.64 -1.74 7.15
CA LYS A 105 -4.22 -3.00 6.68
C LYS A 105 -5.69 -2.79 6.41
N VAL A 106 -6.14 -3.14 5.21
CA VAL A 106 -7.55 -3.14 4.83
C VAL A 106 -7.98 -4.56 4.49
N GLU A 107 -9.07 -4.99 5.10
CA GLU A 107 -9.68 -6.30 4.88
C GLU A 107 -11.17 -6.12 4.55
N VAL A 108 -11.64 -6.83 3.53
CA VAL A 108 -13.06 -6.90 3.20
C VAL A 108 -13.67 -8.07 3.98
N ASN A 109 -14.55 -7.77 4.93
CA ASN A 109 -15.20 -8.81 5.72
C ASN A 109 -16.25 -9.52 4.88
N ASN A 110 -16.34 -10.84 5.07
CA ASN A 110 -17.51 -11.59 4.61
C ASN A 110 -18.69 -11.20 5.49
N THR A 111 -19.73 -10.65 4.85
CA THR A 111 -21.06 -10.42 5.41
C THR A 111 -21.90 -11.67 5.28
#